data_AF-A0A225UII3-F1
#
_entry.id   AF-A0A225UII3-F1
#
_cell.length_a   1.000
_cell.length_b   1.000
_cell.length_c   1.000
_cell.angle_alpha   90.00
_cell.angle_beta   90.00
_cell.angle_gamma   90.00
#
_symmetry.space_group_name_H-M   'P 1'
#
loop_
_entity.id
_entity.type
_entity.pdbx_description
1 polymer ?
#
loop_
_entity_poly.entity_id
_entity_poly.type
_entity_poly.pdbx_seq_one_letter_code
_entity_poly.pdbx_strand_id
1 'polypeptide(L)'
;MTLPPSAAATLAFETTGEARLVGIPATREHLRSDTFVQDGYEGLEVFIQMESLGLRELASLADYVAEGEDIYDYILTPRETPLLDGEVDEVVKSVEFQREIVSVLTEFTPDQFSQRVFGTVSVLRMVTAERIMLSCQLAVANQTTQDVAKGLVEIERLNKSLLSCVLATSNESRKLTKTMNSTLENTVLISKVSG
;
A
#
# COMPACT_ATOMS: atom_id res chain seq x y z
N MET A 1 -9.17 20.67 -1.53
CA MET A 1 -8.52 19.88 -2.58
C MET A 1 -8.71 18.42 -2.23
N THR A 2 -9.61 17.76 -2.95
CA THR A 2 -9.95 16.34 -2.83
C THR A 2 -8.95 15.53 -3.66
N LEU A 3 -8.34 14.50 -3.06
CA LEU A 3 -7.52 13.53 -3.77
C LEU A 3 -8.33 12.88 -4.91
N PRO A 4 -7.72 12.59 -6.07
CA PRO A 4 -8.44 12.02 -7.19
C PRO A 4 -8.82 10.56 -6.89
N PRO A 5 -10.06 10.12 -7.23
CA PRO A 5 -10.54 8.75 -7.00
C PRO A 5 -9.78 7.68 -7.81
N SER A 6 -8.92 8.08 -8.74
CA SER A 6 -8.17 7.18 -9.62
C SER A 6 -7.13 6.33 -8.88
N ALA A 7 -6.46 6.87 -7.85
CA ALA A 7 -5.44 6.10 -7.13
C ALA A 7 -6.06 5.02 -6.23
N ALA A 8 -7.20 5.32 -5.60
CA ALA A 8 -7.94 4.35 -4.79
C ALA A 8 -8.56 3.24 -5.64
N ALA A 9 -9.09 3.58 -6.83
CA ALA A 9 -9.63 2.59 -7.76
C ALA A 9 -8.53 1.68 -8.34
N THR A 10 -7.37 2.23 -8.74
CA THR A 10 -6.25 1.41 -9.24
C THR A 10 -5.69 0.47 -8.17
N LEU A 11 -5.60 0.91 -6.91
CA LEU A 11 -5.19 0.04 -5.80
C LEU A 11 -6.24 -1.05 -5.51
N ALA A 12 -7.54 -0.76 -5.67
CA ALA A 12 -8.61 -1.75 -5.49
C ALA A 12 -8.63 -2.84 -6.56
N PHE A 13 -8.11 -2.56 -7.77
CA PHE A 13 -7.97 -3.55 -8.85
C PHE A 13 -6.68 -4.38 -8.77
N GLU A 14 -5.61 -3.88 -8.15
CA GLU A 14 -4.35 -4.61 -7.99
C GLU A 14 -4.31 -5.55 -6.76
N THR A 15 -5.22 -5.38 -5.81
CA THR A 15 -5.40 -6.24 -4.60
C THR A 15 -6.47 -7.33 -4.78
N THR A 16 -6.86 -7.61 -6.03
CA THR A 16 -8.05 -8.41 -6.31
C THR A 16 -7.75 -9.91 -6.28
N GLY A 17 -7.40 -10.40 -5.08
CA GLY A 17 -7.74 -11.77 -4.73
C GLY A 17 -9.21 -12.03 -5.03
N GLU A 18 -9.50 -13.15 -5.67
CA GLU A 18 -10.86 -13.59 -5.98
C GLU A 18 -11.55 -14.05 -4.70
N ALA A 19 -12.83 -13.71 -4.57
CA ALA A 19 -13.68 -14.24 -3.51
C ALA A 19 -14.58 -15.33 -4.10
N ARG A 20 -14.64 -16.48 -3.43
CA ARG A 20 -15.55 -17.57 -3.81
C ARG A 20 -16.20 -18.19 -2.59
N LEU A 21 -17.37 -18.78 -2.79
CA LEU A 21 -18.04 -19.56 -1.75
C LEU A 21 -17.46 -20.97 -1.71
N VAL A 22 -17.15 -21.45 -0.51
CA VAL A 22 -16.65 -22.81 -0.27
C VAL A 22 -17.47 -23.49 0.83
N GLY A 23 -17.80 -24.77 0.62
CA GLY A 23 -18.50 -25.59 1.60
C GLY A 23 -17.57 -25.99 2.74
N ILE A 24 -18.07 -25.89 3.97
CA ILE A 24 -17.42 -26.44 5.17
C ILE A 24 -18.41 -27.33 5.93
N PRO A 25 -17.96 -28.38 6.64
CA PRO A 25 -18.86 -29.20 7.44
C PRO A 25 -19.68 -28.35 8.42
N ALA A 26 -20.99 -28.57 8.42
CA ALA A 26 -21.91 -27.87 9.31
C ALA A 26 -21.65 -28.24 10.77
N THR A 27 -21.64 -27.24 11.65
CA THR A 27 -21.47 -27.44 13.09
C THR A 27 -22.83 -27.38 13.77
N ARG A 28 -22.90 -27.80 15.04
CA ARG A 28 -24.12 -27.65 15.84
C ARG A 28 -24.54 -26.19 16.02
N GLU A 29 -23.60 -25.26 15.93
CA GLU A 29 -23.89 -23.83 16.01
C GLU A 29 -24.59 -23.36 14.73
N HIS A 30 -24.08 -23.76 13.56
CA HIS A 30 -24.71 -23.45 12.26
C HIS A 30 -26.15 -23.98 12.15
N LEU A 31 -26.43 -25.13 12.76
CA LEU A 31 -27.78 -25.70 12.79
C LEU A 31 -28.74 -24.99 13.76
N ARG A 32 -28.20 -24.21 14.70
CA ARG A 32 -28.98 -23.41 15.67
C ARG A 32 -29.20 -21.98 15.19
N SER A 33 -28.35 -21.49 14.30
CA SER A 33 -28.52 -20.21 13.63
C SER A 33 -29.42 -20.36 12.40
N ASP A 34 -30.00 -19.25 11.93
CA ASP A 34 -30.71 -19.19 10.64
C ASP A 34 -29.73 -19.22 9.43
N THR A 35 -28.63 -19.97 9.56
CA THR A 35 -27.63 -20.12 8.51
C THR A 35 -28.13 -21.11 7.47
N PHE A 36 -27.92 -20.80 6.19
CA PHE A 36 -28.24 -21.73 5.11
C PHE A 36 -27.31 -22.95 5.16
N VAL A 37 -27.90 -24.14 5.25
CA VAL A 37 -27.22 -25.43 5.30
C VAL A 37 -27.75 -26.32 4.17
N GLN A 38 -26.87 -27.06 3.51
CA GLN A 38 -27.22 -27.97 2.42
C GLN A 38 -26.49 -29.31 2.54
N ASP A 39 -26.89 -30.28 1.73
CA ASP A 39 -26.15 -31.55 1.59
C ASP A 39 -24.83 -31.31 0.85
N GLY A 40 -23.74 -31.78 1.42
CA GLY A 40 -22.38 -31.75 0.88
C GLY A 40 -21.72 -33.14 0.92
N TYR A 41 -20.39 -33.17 0.83
CA TYR A 41 -19.63 -34.44 0.85
C TYR A 41 -19.79 -35.15 2.21
N GLU A 42 -20.42 -36.33 2.19
CA GLU A 42 -20.65 -37.20 3.36
C GLU A 42 -21.37 -36.52 4.56
N GLY A 43 -22.09 -35.41 4.35
CA GLY A 43 -22.80 -34.73 5.42
C GLY A 43 -23.34 -33.36 5.06
N LEU A 44 -23.84 -32.63 6.06
CA LEU A 44 -24.32 -31.26 5.88
C LEU A 44 -23.15 -30.28 5.84
N GLU A 45 -23.26 -29.28 4.97
CA GLU A 45 -22.29 -28.20 4.83
C GLU A 45 -22.93 -26.81 4.87
N VAL A 46 -22.11 -25.81 5.16
CA VAL A 46 -22.45 -24.38 5.09
C VAL A 46 -21.44 -23.70 4.18
N PHE A 47 -21.89 -22.69 3.44
CA PHE A 47 -21.00 -21.88 2.64
C PHE A 47 -20.38 -20.74 3.44
N ILE A 48 -19.07 -20.60 3.33
CA ILE A 48 -18.34 -19.40 3.76
C ILE A 48 -17.69 -18.74 2.56
N GLN A 49 -17.49 -17.42 2.65
CA GLN A 49 -16.66 -16.70 1.69
C GLN A 49 -15.19 -16.98 2.00
N MET A 50 -14.48 -17.50 1.00
CA MET A 50 -13.03 -17.66 1.03
C MET A 50 -12.42 -16.67 0.05
N GLU A 51 -11.45 -15.91 0.53
CA GLU A 51 -10.67 -14.99 -0.28
C GLU A 51 -9.35 -15.64 -0.71
N SER A 52 -8.92 -15.40 -1.94
CA SER A 52 -7.57 -15.75 -2.40
C SER A 52 -6.60 -14.58 -2.24
N LEU A 53 -5.31 -14.87 -2.30
CA LEU A 53 -4.26 -13.85 -2.35
C LEU A 53 -4.08 -13.41 -3.81
N GLY A 54 -4.13 -12.10 -4.07
CA GLY A 54 -3.82 -11.55 -5.38
C GLY A 54 -2.31 -11.49 -5.61
N LEU A 55 -1.91 -11.19 -6.85
CA LEU A 55 -0.49 -11.11 -7.23
C LEU A 55 0.31 -10.11 -6.37
N ARG A 56 -0.33 -9.01 -5.97
CA ARG A 56 0.31 -7.98 -5.16
C ARG A 56 0.48 -8.41 -3.71
N GLU A 57 -0.51 -9.08 -3.14
CA GLU A 57 -0.37 -9.69 -1.82
C GLU A 57 0.71 -10.78 -1.82
N LEU A 58 0.70 -11.65 -2.83
CA LEU A 58 1.72 -12.69 -3.00
C LEU A 58 3.13 -12.10 -3.10
N ALA A 59 3.31 -11.07 -3.94
CA ALA A 59 4.59 -10.38 -4.07
C ALA A 59 5.03 -9.74 -2.74
N SER A 60 4.10 -9.13 -1.99
CA SER A 60 4.43 -8.56 -0.68
C SER A 60 4.71 -9.62 0.39
N LEU A 61 4.18 -10.84 0.27
CA LEU A 61 4.49 -11.95 1.16
C LEU A 61 5.83 -12.61 0.81
N ALA A 62 6.19 -12.65 -0.48
CA ALA A 62 7.46 -13.19 -0.95
C ALA A 62 8.67 -12.44 -0.35
N ASP A 63 8.52 -11.16 0.02
CA ASP A 63 9.54 -10.39 0.78
C ASP A 63 9.98 -11.06 2.10
N TYR A 64 9.18 -11.99 2.65
CA TYR A 64 9.44 -12.66 3.93
C TYR A 64 10.02 -14.07 3.79
N VAL A 65 10.13 -14.56 2.57
CA VAL A 65 10.66 -15.89 2.26
C VAL A 65 12.16 -15.80 2.03
N ALA A 66 12.92 -16.85 2.38
CA ALA A 66 14.37 -16.84 2.19
C ALA A 66 14.73 -16.79 0.70
N GLU A 67 15.90 -16.24 0.38
CA GLU A 67 16.35 -16.14 -1.01
C GLU A 67 16.47 -17.53 -1.64
N GLY A 68 15.74 -17.76 -2.74
CA GLY A 68 15.71 -19.03 -3.47
C GLY A 68 14.56 -19.97 -3.11
N GLU A 69 13.71 -19.61 -2.14
CA GLU A 69 12.49 -20.36 -1.80
C GLU A 69 11.26 -19.75 -2.46
N ASP A 70 10.24 -20.58 -2.73
CA ASP A 70 8.98 -20.14 -3.33
C ASP A 70 7.92 -19.90 -2.24
N ILE A 71 7.22 -18.76 -2.30
CA ILE A 71 6.13 -18.45 -1.37
C ILE A 71 5.03 -19.53 -1.41
N TYR A 72 4.82 -20.17 -2.57
CA TYR A 72 3.83 -21.22 -2.74
C TYR A 72 4.12 -22.49 -1.92
N ASP A 73 5.34 -22.67 -1.42
CA ASP A 73 5.68 -23.77 -0.50
C ASP A 73 5.11 -23.55 0.92
N TYR A 74 4.74 -22.31 1.25
CA TYR A 74 4.31 -21.90 2.59
C TYR A 74 2.82 -21.56 2.71
N ILE A 75 2.17 -21.24 1.59
CA ILE A 75 0.78 -20.79 1.58
C ILE A 75 -0.07 -21.71 0.73
N LEU A 76 -1.30 -21.95 1.21
CA LEU A 76 -2.28 -22.67 0.42
C LEU A 76 -2.79 -21.78 -0.70
N THR A 77 -2.52 -22.20 -1.94
CA THR A 77 -3.07 -21.56 -3.13
C THR A 77 -4.34 -22.29 -3.55
N PRO A 78 -5.47 -21.57 -3.66
CA PRO A 78 -6.70 -22.16 -4.15
C PRO A 78 -6.53 -22.74 -5.56
N ARG A 79 -7.11 -23.92 -5.81
CA ARG A 79 -7.23 -24.48 -7.18
C ARG A 79 -8.01 -23.51 -8.08
N GLU A 80 -7.59 -23.40 -9.33
CA GLU A 80 -8.31 -22.66 -10.38
C GLU A 80 -9.69 -23.29 -10.64
N THR A 81 -9.72 -24.63 -10.77
CA THR A 81 -10.94 -25.40 -10.97
C THR A 81 -11.19 -26.30 -9.75
N PRO A 82 -12.38 -26.21 -9.12
CA PRO A 82 -12.78 -27.17 -8.09
C PRO A 82 -12.77 -28.61 -8.61
N LEU A 83 -12.53 -29.57 -7.72
CA LEU A 83 -12.62 -30.98 -8.07
C LEU A 83 -14.08 -31.36 -8.37
N LEU A 84 -14.26 -32.28 -9.32
CA LEU A 84 -15.55 -32.92 -9.56
C LEU A 84 -15.80 -34.02 -8.52
N ASP A 85 -17.06 -34.35 -8.24
CA ASP A 85 -17.43 -35.30 -7.16
C ASP A 85 -16.69 -36.65 -7.25
N GLY A 86 -16.48 -37.19 -8.46
CA GLY A 86 -15.73 -38.44 -8.66
C GLY A 86 -14.23 -38.32 -8.37
N GLU A 87 -13.65 -37.14 -8.60
CA GLU A 87 -12.24 -36.87 -8.33
C GLU A 87 -11.98 -36.69 -6.83
N VAL A 88 -12.95 -36.14 -6.09
CA VAL A 88 -12.86 -35.98 -4.64
C VAL A 88 -12.71 -37.33 -3.96
N ASP A 89 -13.53 -38.31 -4.33
CA ASP A 89 -13.48 -39.67 -3.76
C ASP A 89 -12.12 -40.36 -4.02
N GLU A 90 -11.57 -40.21 -5.22
CA GLU A 90 -10.24 -40.71 -5.56
C GLU A 90 -9.13 -40.05 -4.72
N VAL A 91 -9.17 -38.72 -4.58
CA VAL A 91 -8.18 -37.96 -3.79
C VAL A 91 -8.26 -38.35 -2.31
N VAL A 92 -9.47 -38.43 -1.74
CA VAL A 92 -9.69 -38.80 -0.33
C VAL A 92 -9.18 -40.23 -0.03
N LYS A 93 -9.29 -41.13 -1.01
CA LYS A 93 -8.80 -42.51 -0.90
C LYS A 93 -7.31 -42.68 -1.20
N SER A 94 -6.64 -41.65 -1.73
CA SER A 94 -5.21 -41.71 -2.03
C SER A 94 -4.36 -41.83 -0.76
N VAL A 95 -3.30 -42.64 -0.83
CA VAL A 95 -2.39 -42.88 0.30
C VAL A 95 -1.60 -41.61 0.64
N GLU A 96 -1.28 -40.83 -0.39
CA GLU A 96 -0.58 -39.56 -0.30
C GLU A 96 -1.38 -38.56 0.54
N PHE A 97 -2.65 -38.32 0.18
CA PHE A 97 -3.52 -37.43 0.95
C PHE A 97 -3.73 -37.92 2.38
N GLN A 98 -3.94 -39.22 2.56
CA GLN A 98 -4.12 -39.80 3.89
C GLN A 98 -2.91 -39.59 4.80
N ARG A 99 -1.68 -39.72 4.27
CA ARG A 99 -0.45 -39.46 5.04
C ARG A 99 -0.34 -37.99 5.44
N GLU A 100 -0.59 -37.08 4.50
CA GLU A 100 -0.56 -35.64 4.76
C GLU A 100 -1.59 -35.24 5.83
N ILE A 101 -2.85 -35.66 5.68
CA ILE A 101 -3.90 -35.28 6.63
C ILE A 101 -3.69 -35.93 8.00
N VAL A 102 -3.15 -37.16 8.08
CA VAL A 102 -2.81 -37.78 9.36
C VAL A 102 -1.75 -36.96 10.11
N SER A 103 -0.71 -36.48 9.42
CA SER A 103 0.32 -35.61 10.00
C SER A 103 -0.27 -34.30 10.54
N VAL A 104 -1.23 -33.71 9.83
CA VAL A 104 -1.94 -32.53 10.33
C VAL A 104 -2.77 -32.85 11.57
N LEU A 105 -3.49 -33.98 11.56
CA LEU A 105 -4.39 -34.37 12.64
C LEU A 105 -3.67 -34.86 13.91
N THR A 106 -2.37 -35.15 13.84
CA THR A 106 -1.57 -35.38 15.06
C THR A 106 -1.33 -34.10 15.85
N GLU A 107 -1.35 -32.94 15.20
CA GLU A 107 -1.11 -31.62 15.82
C GLU A 107 -2.40 -30.80 16.00
N PHE A 108 -3.37 -30.96 15.10
CA PHE A 108 -4.58 -30.13 15.06
C PHE A 108 -5.86 -30.96 15.14
N THR A 109 -6.82 -30.47 15.92
CA THR A 109 -8.16 -31.07 15.96
C THR A 109 -8.94 -30.76 14.68
N PRO A 110 -9.74 -31.71 14.16
CA PRO A 110 -10.51 -31.51 12.93
C PRO A 110 -11.71 -30.55 13.12
N ASP A 111 -12.01 -30.11 14.35
CA ASP A 111 -13.12 -29.20 14.62
C ASP A 111 -12.89 -27.85 13.93
N GLN A 112 -13.78 -27.51 13.00
CA GLN A 112 -13.72 -26.30 12.17
C GLN A 112 -12.40 -26.17 11.39
N PHE A 113 -11.74 -27.28 11.10
CA PHE A 113 -10.42 -27.27 10.44
C PHE A 113 -10.47 -26.58 9.07
N SER A 114 -11.44 -26.92 8.22
CA SER A 114 -11.62 -26.28 6.91
C SER A 114 -11.90 -24.78 7.03
N GLN A 115 -12.74 -24.36 7.98
CA GLN A 115 -13.01 -22.95 8.24
C GLN A 115 -11.75 -22.18 8.63
N ARG A 116 -10.89 -22.76 9.49
CA ARG A 116 -9.63 -22.13 9.90
C ARG A 116 -8.61 -22.08 8.76
N VAL A 117 -8.55 -23.11 7.92
CA VAL A 117 -7.71 -23.12 6.71
C VAL A 117 -8.12 -21.99 5.77
N PHE A 118 -9.40 -21.90 5.42
CA PHE A 118 -9.93 -20.83 4.56
C PHE A 118 -9.82 -19.44 5.20
N GLY A 119 -10.04 -19.35 6.51
CA GLY A 119 -9.88 -18.12 7.28
C GLY A 119 -8.45 -17.61 7.32
N THR A 120 -7.45 -18.50 7.37
CA THR A 120 -6.03 -18.12 7.39
C THR A 120 -5.62 -17.38 6.12
N VAL A 121 -6.05 -17.87 4.94
CA VAL A 121 -5.80 -17.19 3.66
C VAL A 121 -6.44 -15.79 3.65
N SER A 122 -7.67 -15.68 4.17
CA SER A 122 -8.39 -14.41 4.26
C SER A 122 -7.69 -13.41 5.20
N VAL A 123 -7.19 -13.87 6.35
CA VAL A 123 -6.41 -13.05 7.29
C VAL A 123 -5.09 -12.58 6.65
N LEU A 124 -4.38 -13.48 5.95
CA LEU A 124 -3.15 -13.13 5.25
C LEU A 124 -3.40 -12.03 4.21
N ARG A 125 -4.49 -12.12 3.45
CA ARG A 125 -4.86 -11.09 2.48
C ARG A 125 -5.11 -9.75 3.17
N MET A 126 -5.91 -9.74 4.23
CA MET A 126 -6.25 -8.52 4.97
C MET A 126 -5.00 -7.82 5.52
N VAL A 127 -4.12 -8.55 6.21
CA VAL A 127 -2.88 -8.00 6.78
C VAL A 127 -1.94 -7.49 5.68
N THR A 128 -1.85 -8.22 4.57
CA THR A 128 -0.97 -7.84 3.46
C THR A 128 -1.50 -6.62 2.73
N ALA A 129 -2.80 -6.54 2.48
CA ALA A 129 -3.45 -5.37 1.89
C ALA A 129 -3.25 -4.12 2.76
N GLU A 130 -3.37 -4.24 4.08
CA GLU A 130 -3.10 -3.16 5.02
C GLU A 130 -1.63 -2.71 4.96
N ARG A 131 -0.69 -3.65 4.98
CA ARG A 131 0.76 -3.36 4.83
C ARG A 131 1.07 -2.62 3.53
N ILE A 132 0.49 -3.08 2.43
CA ILE A 132 0.65 -2.49 1.11
C ILE A 132 0.14 -1.04 1.12
N MET A 133 -1.06 -0.81 1.68
CA MET A 133 -1.63 0.52 1.82
C MET A 133 -0.72 1.44 2.64
N LEU A 134 -0.25 0.97 3.80
CA LEU A 134 0.64 1.74 4.68
C LEU A 134 1.97 2.07 3.99
N SER A 135 2.55 1.12 3.26
CA SER A 135 3.77 1.33 2.48
C SER A 135 3.58 2.40 1.41
N CYS A 136 2.45 2.39 0.70
CA CYS A 136 2.11 3.44 -0.27
C CYS A 136 1.96 4.81 0.40
N GLN A 137 1.28 4.89 1.54
CA GLN A 137 1.12 6.16 2.27
C GLN A 137 2.46 6.71 2.75
N LEU A 138 3.34 5.85 3.25
CA LEU A 138 4.69 6.22 3.68
C LEU A 138 5.52 6.76 2.49
N ALA A 139 5.46 6.11 1.33
CA ALA A 139 6.15 6.57 0.13
C ALA A 139 5.69 7.98 -0.29
N VAL A 140 4.38 8.24 -0.27
CA VAL A 140 3.80 9.56 -0.59
C VAL A 140 4.24 10.63 0.42
N ALA A 141 4.24 10.31 1.71
CA ALA A 141 4.68 11.22 2.76
C ALA A 141 6.18 11.57 2.64
N ASN A 142 7.02 10.58 2.34
CA ASN A 142 8.46 10.77 2.12
C ASN A 142 8.72 11.67 0.91
N GLN A 143 8.02 11.43 -0.20
CA GLN A 143 8.14 12.27 -1.40
C GLN A 143 7.74 13.73 -1.10
N THR A 144 6.61 13.92 -0.41
CA THR A 144 6.15 15.27 0.00
C THR A 144 7.19 15.98 0.87
N THR A 145 7.77 15.27 1.83
CA THR A 145 8.82 15.81 2.72
C THR A 145 10.05 16.22 1.92
N GLN A 146 10.46 15.40 0.96
CA GLN A 146 11.59 15.69 0.08
C GLN A 146 11.34 16.93 -0.80
N ASP A 147 10.13 17.08 -1.32
CA ASP A 147 9.77 18.21 -2.18
C ASP A 147 9.68 19.52 -1.39
N VAL A 148 9.15 19.48 -0.16
CA VAL A 148 9.18 20.62 0.76
C VAL A 148 10.62 21.00 1.09
N ALA A 149 11.49 20.03 1.39
CA ALA A 149 12.90 20.29 1.68
C ALA A 149 13.62 20.95 0.49
N LYS A 150 13.39 20.47 -0.74
CA LYS A 150 13.92 21.10 -1.97
C LYS A 150 13.39 22.53 -2.13
N GLY A 151 12.09 22.74 -1.90
CA GLY A 151 11.46 24.07 -1.98
C GLY A 151 12.07 25.07 -0.99
N LEU A 152 12.34 24.64 0.24
CA LEU A 152 12.99 25.49 1.26
C LEU A 152 14.40 25.93 0.84
N VAL A 153 15.20 25.00 0.31
CA VAL A 153 16.55 25.32 -0.21
C VAL A 153 16.47 26.35 -1.34
N GLU A 154 15.50 26.19 -2.24
CA GLU A 154 15.31 27.11 -3.37
C GLU A 154 14.85 28.50 -2.92
N ILE A 155 13.94 28.58 -1.93
CA ILE A 155 13.52 29.84 -1.33
C ILE A 155 14.72 30.54 -0.67
N GLU A 156 15.56 29.82 0.07
CA GLU A 156 16.75 30.41 0.68
C GLU A 156 17.72 30.96 -0.37
N ARG A 157 17.93 30.21 -1.47
CA ARG A 157 18.74 30.65 -2.61
C ARG A 157 18.19 31.93 -3.25
N LEU A 158 16.88 31.98 -3.50
CA LEU A 158 16.21 33.15 -4.05
C LEU A 158 16.29 34.34 -3.10
N ASN A 159 16.13 34.13 -1.79
CA ASN A 159 16.23 35.19 -0.79
C ASN A 159 17.64 35.80 -0.75
N LYS A 160 18.70 34.98 -0.78
CA LYS A 160 20.08 35.48 -0.90
C LYS A 160 20.31 36.30 -2.18
N SER A 161 19.76 35.85 -3.30
CA SER A 161 19.83 36.57 -4.57
C SER A 161 19.05 37.90 -4.55
N LEU A 162 17.87 37.90 -3.94
CA LEU A 162 17.07 39.13 -3.79
C LEU A 162 17.81 40.14 -2.91
N LEU A 163 18.38 39.68 -1.80
CA LEU A 163 19.12 40.52 -0.87
C LEU A 163 20.34 41.17 -1.56
N SER A 164 21.07 40.41 -2.39
CA SER A 164 22.19 40.96 -3.16
C SER A 164 21.74 42.01 -4.20
N CYS A 165 20.63 41.76 -4.91
CA CYS A 165 20.03 42.75 -5.81
C CYS A 165 19.62 44.04 -5.09
N VAL A 166 18.92 43.93 -3.96
CA VAL A 166 18.48 45.10 -3.17
C VAL A 166 19.68 45.92 -2.68
N LEU A 167 20.73 45.26 -2.19
CA LEU A 167 21.96 45.94 -1.77
C LEU A 167 22.66 46.66 -2.93
N ALA A 168 22.71 46.03 -4.12
CA ALA A 168 23.27 46.65 -5.32
C ALA A 168 22.51 47.93 -5.70
N THR A 169 21.18 47.87 -5.79
CA THR A 169 20.33 49.02 -6.15
C THR A 169 20.43 50.15 -5.11
N SER A 170 20.50 49.81 -3.81
CA SER A 170 20.68 50.80 -2.74
C SER A 170 22.02 51.54 -2.84
N ASN A 171 23.11 50.81 -3.11
CA ASN A 171 24.43 51.40 -3.29
C ASN A 171 24.48 52.29 -4.53
N GLU A 172 23.84 51.90 -5.62
CA GLU A 172 23.76 52.68 -6.85
C GLU A 172 22.97 53.99 -6.64
N SER A 173 21.82 53.90 -5.97
CA SER A 173 21.02 55.08 -5.59
C SER A 173 21.81 56.05 -4.71
N ARG A 174 22.59 55.54 -3.75
CA ARG A 174 23.47 56.35 -2.90
C ARG A 174 24.56 57.05 -3.71
N LYS A 175 25.14 56.38 -4.72
CA LYS A 175 26.15 56.96 -5.60
C LYS A 175 25.55 58.10 -6.45
N LEU A 176 24.39 57.88 -7.06
CA LEU A 176 23.64 58.90 -7.82
C LEU A 176 23.34 60.14 -6.97
N THR A 177 22.86 59.95 -5.74
CA THR A 177 22.54 61.05 -4.82
C THR A 177 23.77 61.90 -4.49
N LYS A 178 24.93 61.26 -4.23
CA LYS A 178 26.21 61.97 -4.02
C LYS A 178 26.62 62.78 -5.24
N THR A 179 26.49 62.21 -6.44
CA THR A 179 26.78 62.91 -7.69
C THR A 179 25.90 64.13 -7.85
N MET A 180 24.58 64.00 -7.67
CA MET A 180 23.64 65.12 -7.78
C MET A 180 23.96 66.26 -6.80
N ASN A 181 24.24 65.94 -5.54
CA ASN A 181 24.60 66.97 -4.54
C ASN A 181 25.90 67.70 -4.94
N SER A 182 26.92 66.98 -5.39
CA SER A 182 28.16 67.61 -5.86
C SER A 182 27.96 68.50 -7.09
N THR A 183 27.06 68.11 -8.00
CA THR A 183 26.70 68.94 -9.16
C THR A 183 25.97 70.21 -8.73
N LEU A 184 25.01 70.10 -7.80
CA LEU A 184 24.28 71.25 -7.25
C LEU A 184 25.22 72.23 -6.54
N GLU A 185 26.12 71.75 -5.68
CA GLU A 185 27.12 72.59 -5.01
C GLU A 185 28.00 73.35 -6.00
N ASN A 186 28.47 72.66 -7.05
CA ASN A 186 29.25 73.29 -8.11
C ASN A 186 28.44 74.35 -8.89
N THR A 187 27.17 74.09 -9.23
CA THR A 187 26.32 75.08 -9.91
C THR A 187 26.05 76.32 -9.03
N VAL A 188 25.84 76.13 -7.72
CA VAL A 188 25.68 77.23 -6.76
C VAL A 188 26.96 78.07 -6.61
N LEU A 189 28.13 77.44 -6.61
CA LEU A 189 29.40 78.16 -6.59
C LEU A 189 29.63 78.97 -7.87
N ILE A 190 29.35 78.40 -9.05
CA ILE A 190 29.49 79.10 -10.34
C ILE A 190 28.56 80.32 -10.42
N SER A 191 27.32 80.20 -9.91
CA SER A 191 26.37 81.32 -9.89
C SER A 191 26.74 82.41 -8.89
N LYS A 192 27.43 82.10 -7.79
CA LYS A 192 27.96 83.11 -6.85
C LYS A 192 29.20 83.87 -7.35
N VAL A 193 29.97 83.30 -8.26
CA VAL A 193 31.20 83.92 -8.81
C VAL A 193 30.87 84.82 -10.03
N SER A 194 29.67 84.67 -10.60
CA SER A 194 29.25 85.37 -11.83
C SER A 194 28.30 86.55 -11.59
N GLY A 195 28.09 86.97 -10.34
CA GLY A 195 27.31 88.15 -9.94
C GLY A 195 28.16 89.10 -9.11
#